data_AF-A0A8D6SVW0-F1
#
_entry.id   AF-A0A8D6SVW0-F1
#
_cell.length_a   1.000
_cell.length_b   1.000
_cell.length_c   1.000
_cell.angle_alpha   90.00
_cell.angle_beta   90.00
_cell.angle_gamma   90.00
#
_symmetry.space_group_name_H-M   'P 1'
#
loop_
_entity.id
_entity.type
_entity.pdbx_description
1 polymer ?
#
loop_
_entity_poly.entity_id
_entity_poly.type
_entity_poly.pdbx_seq_one_letter_code
_entity_poly.pdbx_strand_id
1 'polypeptide(L)'
;MINKESNYDKTKSVIIGIFIFILMLIVVEYLIELFVINYLPKSSINWDNVIYSFISPICVFLSFSLSTYFFSKGKVKEFAKFTVKFFGVSFIIGIIFLFLWIFFKREIPSMGGYTIVVLLLFLENIFEKLDK
;
A
#
# COMPACT_ATOMS: atom_id res chain seq x y z
N MET A 1 -29.25 -11.07 -26.75
CA MET A 1 -28.73 -11.29 -25.37
C MET A 1 -27.39 -10.59 -25.27
N ILE A 2 -27.32 -9.45 -24.59
CA ILE A 2 -26.03 -8.90 -24.17
C ILE A 2 -25.61 -9.75 -22.98
N ASN A 3 -24.57 -10.57 -23.13
CA ASN A 3 -23.97 -11.28 -22.00
C ASN A 3 -23.58 -10.24 -20.94
N LYS A 4 -24.38 -10.13 -19.88
CA LYS A 4 -24.06 -9.40 -18.65
C LYS A 4 -23.04 -10.19 -17.82
N GLU A 5 -21.99 -10.71 -18.47
CA GLU A 5 -20.82 -11.12 -17.71
C GLU A 5 -20.17 -9.84 -17.19
N SER A 6 -20.30 -9.59 -15.89
CA SER A 6 -19.63 -8.50 -15.21
C SER A 6 -18.14 -8.54 -15.59
N ASN A 7 -17.61 -7.44 -16.14
CA ASN A 7 -16.17 -7.28 -16.44
C ASN A 7 -15.28 -7.27 -15.18
N TYR A 8 -15.85 -7.57 -14.01
CA TYR A 8 -15.21 -7.54 -12.71
C TYR A 8 -15.86 -8.56 -11.76
N ASP A 9 -15.10 -9.55 -11.31
CA ASP A 9 -15.52 -10.48 -10.24
C ASP A 9 -15.22 -9.84 -8.87
N LYS A 10 -16.20 -9.10 -8.36
CA LYS A 10 -16.11 -8.36 -7.09
C LYS A 10 -15.73 -9.28 -5.93
N THR A 11 -16.38 -10.43 -5.81
CA THR A 11 -16.22 -11.33 -4.68
C THR A 11 -14.83 -11.93 -4.67
N LYS A 12 -14.35 -12.46 -5.81
CA LYS A 12 -12.98 -12.99 -5.90
C LYS A 12 -11.94 -11.90 -5.66
N SER A 13 -12.16 -10.70 -6.20
CA SER A 13 -11.24 -9.59 -6.01
C SER A 13 -11.12 -9.16 -4.54
N VAL A 14 -12.22 -9.13 -3.79
CA VAL A 14 -12.16 -8.78 -2.36
C VAL A 14 -11.43 -9.87 -1.57
N ILE A 15 -11.78 -11.14 -1.77
CA ILE A 15 -11.15 -12.27 -1.04
C ILE A 15 -9.64 -12.28 -1.28
N ILE A 16 -9.22 -12.18 -2.54
CA ILE A 16 -7.79 -12.19 -2.88
C ILE A 16 -7.09 -10.90 -2.44
N GLY A 17 -7.79 -9.77 -2.45
CA GLY A 17 -7.28 -8.51 -1.90
C GLY A 17 -6.95 -8.64 -0.41
N ILE A 18 -7.84 -9.23 0.39
CA ILE A 18 -7.61 -9.48 1.81
C ILE A 18 -6.43 -10.44 2.02
N PHE A 19 -6.36 -11.52 1.23
CA PHE A 19 -5.26 -12.47 1.31
C PHE A 19 -3.90 -11.81 1.01
N ILE A 20 -3.81 -11.03 -0.08
CA ILE A 20 -2.60 -10.29 -0.46
C ILE A 20 -2.23 -9.28 0.64
N PHE A 21 -3.22 -8.61 1.24
CA PHE A 21 -3.00 -7.65 2.32
C PHE A 21 -2.34 -8.29 3.54
N ILE A 22 -2.88 -9.41 4.02
CA ILE A 22 -2.33 -10.14 5.17
C ILE A 22 -0.89 -10.59 4.85
N LEU A 23 -0.66 -11.13 3.66
CA LEU A 23 0.67 -11.59 3.25
C LEU A 23 1.68 -10.44 3.19
N MET A 24 1.29 -9.28 2.64
CA MET A 24 2.17 -8.11 2.64
C MET A 24 2.46 -7.60 4.04
N LEU A 25 1.46 -7.55 4.94
CA LEU A 25 1.70 -7.15 6.33
C LEU A 25 2.74 -8.04 7.00
N ILE A 26 2.58 -9.36 6.92
CA ILE A 26 3.50 -10.32 7.53
C ILE A 26 4.92 -10.15 6.97
N VAL A 27 5.05 -10.05 5.64
CA VAL A 27 6.36 -9.90 5.00
C VAL A 27 7.03 -8.59 5.43
N VAL A 28 6.28 -7.48 5.44
CA VAL A 28 6.83 -6.16 5.75
C VAL A 28 7.21 -6.06 7.22
N GLU A 29 6.36 -6.56 8.12
CA GLU A 29 6.66 -6.61 9.55
C GLU A 29 7.94 -7.41 9.82
N TYR A 30 8.05 -8.61 9.23
CA TYR A 30 9.24 -9.44 9.36
C TYR A 30 10.50 -8.75 8.82
N LEU A 31 10.41 -8.10 7.66
CA LEU A 31 11.55 -7.37 7.09
C LEU A 31 11.98 -6.22 7.99
N ILE A 32 11.03 -5.41 8.47
CA ILE A 32 11.36 -4.29 9.37
C ILE A 32 11.97 -4.84 10.67
N GLU A 33 11.43 -5.92 11.23
CA GLU A 33 12.00 -6.52 12.44
C GLU A 33 13.45 -6.97 12.23
N LEU A 34 13.70 -7.70 11.14
CA LEU A 34 15.04 -8.18 10.77
C LEU A 34 16.05 -7.03 10.61
N PHE A 35 15.63 -5.93 9.99
CA PHE A 35 16.53 -4.80 9.75
C PHE A 35 16.68 -3.88 10.97
N VAL A 36 15.60 -3.61 11.71
CA VAL A 36 15.56 -2.58 12.76
C VAL A 36 16.17 -3.05 14.08
N ILE A 37 16.07 -4.35 14.43
CA ILE A 37 16.66 -4.90 15.67
C ILE A 37 18.19 -4.64 15.75
N ASN A 38 18.86 -4.50 14.60
CA ASN A 38 20.29 -4.18 14.55
C ASN A 38 20.61 -2.71 14.89
N TYR A 39 19.63 -1.81 14.83
CA TYR A 39 19.82 -0.37 15.04
C TYR A 39 19.13 0.15 16.31
N LEU A 40 18.10 -0.54 16.78
CA LEU A 40 17.26 -0.14 17.90
C LEU A 40 16.93 -1.36 18.78
N PRO A 41 16.98 -1.24 20.12
CA PRO A 41 16.50 -2.30 20.98
C PRO A 41 15.00 -2.52 20.77
N LYS A 42 14.57 -3.79 20.69
CA LYS A 42 13.17 -4.16 20.38
C LYS A 42 12.13 -3.48 21.28
N SER A 43 12.48 -3.20 22.55
CA SER A 43 11.63 -2.51 23.52
C SER A 43 11.37 -1.02 23.21
N SER A 44 12.18 -0.40 22.36
CA SER A 44 12.02 1.00 21.94
C SER A 44 11.17 1.18 20.69
N ILE A 45 10.77 0.08 20.06
CA ILE A 45 10.03 0.11 18.80
C ILE A 45 8.53 0.23 19.08
N ASN A 46 7.95 1.37 18.72
CA ASN A 46 6.50 1.52 18.67
C ASN A 46 5.97 1.00 17.31
N TRP A 47 5.77 -0.32 17.25
CA TRP A 47 5.28 -1.03 16.06
C TRP A 47 3.93 -0.51 15.59
N ASP A 48 3.04 -0.16 16.52
CA ASP A 48 1.70 0.32 16.19
C ASP A 48 1.77 1.59 15.34
N ASN A 49 2.66 2.52 15.69
CA ASN A 49 2.82 3.75 14.91
C ASN A 49 3.30 3.48 13.48
N VAL A 50 4.21 2.54 13.24
CA VAL A 50 4.70 2.27 11.88
C VAL A 50 3.68 1.52 11.05
N ILE A 51 3.14 0.45 11.65
CA ILE A 51 2.27 -0.48 10.96
C ILE A 51 0.93 0.20 10.66
N TYR A 52 0.32 0.86 11.64
CA TYR A 52 -1.03 1.41 11.44
C TYR A 52 -1.04 2.78 10.76
N SER A 53 0.00 3.62 10.91
CA SER A 53 -0.02 4.97 10.30
C SER A 53 0.36 4.99 8.82
N PHE A 54 1.08 3.97 8.33
CA PHE A 54 1.59 3.95 6.96
C PHE A 54 1.47 2.60 6.27
N ILE A 55 2.05 1.55 6.83
CA ILE A 55 2.14 0.25 6.14
C ILE A 55 0.74 -0.26 5.86
N SER A 56 -0.13 -0.31 6.87
CA SER A 56 -1.48 -0.84 6.75
C SER A 56 -2.33 -0.05 5.73
N PRO A 57 -2.49 1.29 5.81
CA PRO A 57 -3.23 2.04 4.80
C PRO A 57 -2.74 1.79 3.36
N ILE A 58 -1.43 1.91 3.13
CA ILE A 58 -0.86 1.78 1.79
C ILE A 58 -0.94 0.33 1.29
N CYS A 59 -0.68 -0.66 2.15
CA CYS A 59 -0.84 -2.07 1.83
C CYS A 59 -2.30 -2.41 1.50
N VAL A 60 -3.29 -1.86 2.20
CA VAL A 60 -4.71 -2.04 1.87
C VAL A 60 -4.96 -1.58 0.43
N PHE A 61 -4.62 -0.32 0.11
CA PHE A 61 -4.85 0.23 -1.22
C PHE A 61 -4.10 -0.56 -2.31
N LEU A 62 -2.84 -0.93 -2.06
CA LEU A 62 -2.04 -1.71 -3.00
C LEU A 62 -2.65 -3.11 -3.24
N SER A 63 -3.09 -3.78 -2.18
CA SER A 63 -3.68 -5.13 -2.26
C SER A 63 -4.97 -5.15 -3.07
N PHE A 64 -5.88 -4.22 -2.78
CA PHE A 64 -7.12 -4.09 -3.52
C PHE A 64 -6.87 -3.71 -4.96
N SER A 65 -5.86 -2.88 -5.24
CA SER A 65 -5.47 -2.51 -6.60
C SER A 65 -4.91 -3.68 -7.39
N LEU A 66 -4.03 -4.48 -6.78
CA LEU A 66 -3.47 -5.69 -7.39
C LEU A 66 -4.56 -6.71 -7.69
N SER A 67 -5.40 -7.00 -6.71
CA SER A 67 -6.50 -7.93 -6.88
C SER A 67 -7.48 -7.47 -7.97
N THR A 68 -7.85 -6.19 -7.95
CA THR A 68 -8.71 -5.60 -8.99
C THR A 68 -8.05 -5.72 -10.37
N TYR A 69 -6.74 -5.51 -10.48
CA TYR A 69 -6.01 -5.65 -11.73
C TYR A 69 -6.05 -7.08 -12.29
N PHE A 70 -6.00 -8.11 -11.44
CA PHE A 70 -6.10 -9.50 -11.85
C PHE A 70 -7.51 -9.92 -12.27
N PHE A 71 -8.55 -9.41 -11.58
CA PHE A 71 -9.95 -9.84 -11.77
C PHE A 71 -10.82 -8.88 -12.59
N SER A 72 -10.24 -7.88 -13.23
CA SER A 72 -10.98 -6.92 -14.07
C SER A 72 -10.53 -6.92 -15.53
N LYS A 73 -11.38 -6.37 -16.40
CA LYS A 73 -11.13 -6.16 -17.83
C LYS A 73 -11.46 -4.72 -18.25
N GLY A 74 -10.93 -4.30 -19.41
CA GLY A 74 -11.20 -2.99 -20.00
C GLY A 74 -10.74 -1.82 -19.12
N LYS A 75 -11.55 -0.76 -19.06
CA LYS A 75 -11.25 0.49 -18.33
C LYS A 75 -10.94 0.26 -16.84
N VAL A 76 -11.61 -0.71 -16.19
CA VAL A 76 -11.37 -1.02 -14.78
C VAL A 76 -9.95 -1.55 -14.56
N LYS A 77 -9.45 -2.38 -15.49
CA LYS A 77 -8.09 -2.92 -15.42
C LYS A 77 -7.03 -1.84 -15.63
N GLU A 78 -7.27 -0.90 -16.54
CA GLU A 78 -6.37 0.23 -16.78
C GLU A 78 -6.29 1.16 -15.57
N PHE A 79 -7.44 1.44 -14.95
CA PHE A 79 -7.49 2.18 -13.69
C PHE A 79 -6.73 1.44 -12.59
N ALA A 80 -7.02 0.15 -12.37
CA ALA A 80 -6.32 -0.66 -11.37
C ALA A 80 -4.80 -0.71 -11.63
N LYS A 81 -4.35 -0.83 -12.88
CA LYS A 81 -2.93 -0.78 -13.25
C LYS A 81 -2.27 0.53 -12.84
N PHE A 82 -2.96 1.66 -13.04
CA PHE A 82 -2.48 2.96 -12.58
C PHE A 82 -2.38 3.00 -11.06
N THR A 83 -3.43 2.56 -10.36
CA THR A 83 -3.48 2.55 -8.89
C THR A 83 -2.40 1.66 -8.28
N VAL A 84 -2.15 0.47 -8.86
CA VAL A 84 -1.03 -0.42 -8.49
C VAL A 84 0.30 0.30 -8.63
N LYS A 85 0.55 0.99 -9.75
CA LYS A 85 1.79 1.74 -9.96
C LYS A 85 1.96 2.85 -8.92
N PHE A 86 0.91 3.63 -8.69
CA PHE A 86 0.96 4.75 -7.76
C PHE A 86 1.25 4.30 -6.32
N PHE A 87 0.45 3.37 -5.78
CA PHE A 87 0.66 2.88 -4.43
C PHE A 87 1.90 2.00 -4.31
N GLY A 88 2.31 1.28 -5.35
CA GLY A 88 3.55 0.50 -5.35
C GLY A 88 4.78 1.40 -5.24
N VAL A 89 4.84 2.48 -6.02
CA VAL A 89 5.93 3.47 -5.94
C VAL A 89 5.92 4.17 -4.57
N SER A 90 4.75 4.62 -4.11
CA SER A 90 4.61 5.24 -2.79
C SER A 90 5.04 4.30 -1.67
N PHE A 91 4.67 3.02 -1.75
CA PHE A 91 5.08 2.02 -0.77
C PHE A 91 6.60 1.88 -0.70
N ILE A 92 7.28 1.73 -1.85
CA ILE A 92 8.74 1.62 -1.90
C ILE A 92 9.42 2.88 -1.33
N ILE A 93 8.97 4.07 -1.74
CA ILE A 93 9.53 5.34 -1.24
C ILE A 93 9.35 5.46 0.27
N GLY A 94 8.16 5.13 0.79
CA GLY A 94 7.89 5.19 2.23
C GLY A 94 8.75 4.21 3.03
N ILE A 95 8.99 3.00 2.53
CA ILE A 95 9.89 2.03 3.16
C ILE A 95 11.35 2.53 3.16
N ILE A 96 11.83 3.08 2.04
CA ILE A 96 13.18 3.68 1.97
C ILE A 96 13.31 4.81 2.97
N PHE A 97 12.33 5.72 3.02
CA PHE A 97 12.33 6.84 3.95
C PHE A 97 12.32 6.37 5.41
N LEU A 98 11.52 5.35 5.73
CA LEU A 98 11.48 4.73 7.05
C LEU A 98 12.87 4.23 7.46
N PHE A 99 13.52 3.44 6.61
CA PHE A 99 14.83 2.87 6.92
C PHE A 99 15.92 3.94 7.02
N LEU A 100 15.92 4.96 6.15
CA LEU A 100 16.86 6.08 6.27
C LEU A 100 16.66 6.84 7.57
N TRP A 101 15.41 7.10 7.97
CA TRP A 101 15.13 7.78 9.23
C TRP A 101 15.64 6.97 10.43
N ILE A 102 15.33 5.68 10.46
CA ILE A 102 15.79 4.78 11.53
C ILE A 102 17.32 4.75 11.57
N PHE A 103 17.98 4.66 10.41
CA PHE A 103 19.44 4.62 10.34
C PHE A 103 20.09 5.91 10.88
N PHE A 104 19.60 7.08 10.48
CA PHE A 104 20.21 8.37 10.84
C PHE A 104 19.79 8.87 12.22
N LYS A 105 18.52 8.72 12.58
CA LYS A 105 17.94 9.27 13.80
C LYS A 105 17.83 8.27 14.94
N ARG A 106 17.98 6.97 14.64
CA ARG A 106 17.81 5.89 15.63
C ARG A 106 16.50 6.06 16.39
N GLU A 107 15.44 6.35 15.65
CA GLU A 107 14.09 6.46 16.15
C GLU A 107 13.15 6.09 15.02
N ILE A 108 11.91 5.80 15.39
CA ILE A 108 10.87 5.43 14.45
C ILE A 108 9.94 6.63 14.27
N PRO A 109 9.89 7.22 13.06
CA PRO A 109 9.04 8.38 12.82
C PRO A 109 7.58 7.95 12.73
N SER A 110 6.67 8.84 13.14
CA SER A 110 5.27 8.71 12.73
C SER A 110 5.17 9.01 11.24
N MET A 111 4.58 8.08 10.49
CA MET A 111 4.45 8.17 9.03
C MET A 111 3.05 8.60 8.59
N GLY A 112 2.19 9.00 9.54
CA GLY A 112 0.83 9.48 9.24
C GLY A 112 0.82 10.67 8.29
N GLY A 113 1.75 11.63 8.47
CA GLY A 113 1.89 12.77 7.55
C GLY A 113 2.27 12.34 6.13
N TYR A 114 3.17 11.37 5.99
CA TYR A 114 3.53 10.80 4.69
C TYR A 114 2.32 10.15 4.02
N THR A 115 1.55 9.33 4.75
CA THR A 115 0.34 8.68 4.24
C THR A 115 -0.70 9.68 3.76
N ILE A 116 -0.92 10.77 4.51
CA ILE A 116 -1.84 11.85 4.10
C ILE A 116 -1.39 12.47 2.78
N VAL A 117 -0.11 12.80 2.65
CA VAL A 117 0.45 13.37 1.41
C VAL A 117 0.26 12.41 0.23
N VAL A 118 0.54 11.12 0.41
CA VAL A 118 0.32 10.10 -0.64
C VAL A 118 -1.14 10.04 -1.07
N LEU A 119 -2.09 10.12 -0.12
CA LEU A 119 -3.52 10.10 -0.44
C LEU A 119 -3.98 11.37 -1.15
N LEU A 120 -3.47 12.54 -0.78
CA LEU A 120 -3.77 13.81 -1.47
C LEU A 120 -3.25 13.78 -2.91
N LEU A 121 -2.01 13.34 -3.11
CA LEU A 121 -1.43 13.18 -4.45
C LEU A 121 -2.20 12.15 -5.28
N PHE A 122 -2.70 11.08 -4.65
CA PHE A 122 -3.54 10.11 -5.34
C PHE A 122 -4.85 10.72 -5.83
N LEU A 123 -5.53 11.50 -4.97
CA LEU A 123 -6.76 12.21 -5.30
C LEU A 123 -6.54 13.21 -6.43
N GLU A 124 -5.45 13.99 -6.37
CA GLU A 124 -5.08 14.95 -7.41
C GLU A 124 -4.89 14.26 -8.77
N ASN A 125 -4.16 13.13 -8.80
CA ASN A 125 -3.99 12.35 -10.03
C ASN A 125 -5.31 11.74 -10.54
N ILE A 126 -6.24 11.39 -9.64
CA ILE A 126 -7.58 10.95 -10.05
C ILE A 126 -8.33 12.09 -10.71
N PHE A 127 -8.33 13.28 -10.13
CA PHE A 127 -9.02 14.44 -10.71
C PHE A 127 -8.45 14.82 -12.07
N GLU A 128 -7.13 14.83 -12.23
CA GLU A 128 -6.49 15.08 -13.54
C GLU A 128 -6.89 14.04 -14.60
N LYS A 129 -7.09 12.79 -14.20
CA LYS A 129 -7.56 11.72 -15.10
C LYS A 129 -9.04 11.78 -15.42
N LEU A 130 -9.86 12.34 -14.55
CA LEU A 130 -11.31 12.49 -14.76
C LEU A 130 -11.63 13.72 -15.61
N ASP A 131 -10.77 14.73 -15.59
CA ASP A 131 -10.89 15.93 -16.42
C ASP A 131 -10.55 15.67 -17.90
N LYS A 132 -9.80 14.59 -18.19
CA LYS A 132 -9.41 14.15 -19.54
C LYS A 132 -10.35 13.09 -20.10
#